data_AF-A0A7Z7LX45-F1
#
_entry.id   AF-A0A7Z7LX45-F1
#
_cell.length_a   1.000
_cell.length_b   1.000
_cell.length_c   1.000
_cell.angle_alpha   90.00
_cell.angle_beta   90.00
_cell.angle_gamma   90.00
#
_symmetry.space_group_name_H-M   'P 1'
#
loop_
_entity.id
_entity.type
_entity.pdbx_description
1 polymer ?
#
loop_
_entity_poly.entity_id
_entity_poly.type
_entity_poly.pdbx_seq_one_letter_code
_entity_poly.pdbx_strand_id
1 'polypeptide(L)'
;MPLSFTNILKHWYFPLITGIIFTILGFYIFTIPIQNYILLAIFFSMSFLILGLSDIVFAIQNSNSLNGWGWYLVSGILSLVIGIHLSIDDSISISALIYIVSFTLMFRSFLTLGFSIDLSEMDINNWEPLAFLSIAGVIPTFILIANPLLSGSFLVNLTAISFILCGISTIYLACRLKKIKNRNEEN
;
A
#
# COMPACT_ATOMS: atom_id res chain seq x y z
N MET A 1 16.69 7.52 -21.29
CA MET A 1 17.01 8.83 -20.70
C MET A 1 16.50 8.83 -19.27
N PRO A 2 17.33 8.79 -18.22
CA PRO A 2 16.81 9.00 -16.88
C PRO A 2 16.69 10.52 -16.70
N LEU A 3 15.48 11.03 -16.91
CA LEU A 3 15.16 12.44 -16.76
C LEU A 3 15.33 12.84 -15.29
N SER A 4 16.09 13.90 -15.09
CA SER A 4 16.50 14.48 -13.82
C SER A 4 15.31 14.75 -12.90
N PHE A 5 15.34 14.07 -11.77
CA PHE A 5 14.57 14.31 -10.56
C PHE A 5 14.93 15.71 -10.01
N THR A 6 14.42 16.81 -10.55
CA THR A 6 14.82 18.18 -10.11
C THR A 6 13.67 19.15 -9.84
N ASN A 7 12.48 18.66 -9.50
CA ASN A 7 11.42 19.52 -8.91
C ASN A 7 10.55 18.78 -7.89
N ILE A 8 11.23 18.13 -6.96
CA ILE A 8 10.78 16.93 -6.26
C ILE A 8 9.99 17.28 -4.98
N LEU A 9 8.75 16.79 -4.89
CA LEU A 9 7.98 16.56 -3.67
C LEU A 9 7.43 17.79 -2.92
N LYS A 10 6.52 18.54 -3.53
CA LYS A 10 5.66 19.44 -2.74
C LYS A 10 4.79 18.66 -1.72
N HIS A 11 4.53 17.36 -1.95
CA HIS A 11 3.60 16.55 -1.16
C HIS A 11 4.11 15.15 -0.73
N TRP A 12 5.37 15.03 -0.28
CA TRP A 12 5.94 13.76 0.24
C TRP A 12 5.15 13.09 1.38
N TYR A 13 4.22 13.82 2.01
CA TYR A 13 3.44 13.36 3.16
C TYR A 13 2.31 12.41 2.77
N PHE A 14 1.90 12.30 1.51
CA PHE A 14 0.80 11.40 1.11
C PHE A 14 1.13 9.92 1.38
N PRO A 15 2.28 9.37 0.92
CA PRO A 15 2.69 8.03 1.30
C PRO A 15 2.80 7.84 2.83
N LEU A 16 3.16 8.90 3.58
CA LEU A 16 3.22 8.83 5.04
C LEU A 16 1.84 8.60 5.64
N ILE A 17 0.84 9.39 5.23
CA ILE A 17 -0.55 9.26 5.69
C ILE A 17 -1.08 7.87 5.35
N THR A 18 -0.91 7.43 4.11
CA THR A 18 -1.34 6.12 3.64
C THR A 18 -0.70 5.00 4.45
N GLY A 19 0.61 5.07 4.70
CA GLY A 19 1.34 4.08 5.48
C GLY A 19 0.92 4.03 6.95
N ILE A 20 0.66 5.19 7.60
CA ILE A 20 0.14 5.25 8.96
C ILE A 20 -1.23 4.59 9.05
N ILE A 21 -2.13 4.90 8.10
CA ILE A 21 -3.46 4.29 8.04
C ILE A 21 -3.32 2.78 7.91
N PHE A 22 -2.59 2.26 6.91
CA PHE A 22 -2.41 0.81 6.74
C PHE A 22 -1.84 0.11 7.98
N THR A 23 -0.89 0.75 8.66
CA THR A 23 -0.30 0.21 9.89
C THR A 23 -1.34 0.11 11.02
N ILE A 24 -2.11 1.17 11.25
CA ILE A 24 -3.19 1.20 12.26
C ILE A 24 -4.28 0.17 11.91
N LEU A 25 -4.68 0.11 10.65
CA LEU A 25 -5.66 -0.87 10.15
C LEU A 25 -5.17 -2.30 10.45
N GLY A 26 -3.90 -2.58 10.18
CA GLY A 26 -3.29 -3.88 10.46
C GLY A 26 -3.38 -4.29 11.93
N PHE A 27 -3.06 -3.38 12.86
CA PHE A 27 -3.23 -3.64 14.29
C PHE A 27 -4.69 -3.81 14.70
N TYR A 28 -5.60 -3.04 14.10
CA TYR A 28 -7.03 -3.12 14.41
C TYR A 28 -7.65 -4.45 14.01
N ILE A 29 -7.25 -5.03 12.86
CA ILE A 29 -7.75 -6.32 12.37
C ILE A 29 -7.56 -7.44 13.42
N PHE A 30 -6.46 -7.44 14.18
CA PHE A 30 -6.24 -8.44 15.23
C PHE A 30 -7.28 -8.41 16.36
N THR A 31 -7.96 -7.28 16.53
CA THR A 31 -9.00 -7.12 17.56
C THR A 31 -10.38 -7.60 17.10
N ILE A 32 -10.56 -7.83 15.79
CA ILE A 32 -11.86 -8.23 15.23
C ILE A 32 -11.98 -9.76 15.28
N PRO A 33 -12.99 -10.31 15.97
CA PRO A 33 -13.24 -11.74 15.98
C PRO A 33 -13.67 -12.21 14.59
N ILE A 34 -13.24 -13.40 14.19
CA ILE A 34 -13.48 -13.91 12.83
C ILE A 34 -14.97 -14.07 12.48
N GLN A 35 -15.81 -14.29 13.50
CA GLN A 35 -17.26 -14.36 13.35
C GLN A 35 -17.85 -13.04 12.85
N ASN A 36 -17.12 -11.93 12.94
CA ASN A 36 -17.58 -10.60 12.56
C ASN A 36 -16.94 -10.11 11.25
N TYR A 37 -17.00 -10.94 10.21
CA TYR A 37 -16.42 -10.63 8.90
C TYR A 37 -17.11 -9.45 8.19
N ILE A 38 -18.37 -9.17 8.51
CA ILE A 38 -19.11 -8.02 7.98
C ILE A 38 -18.41 -6.71 8.41
N LEU A 39 -17.95 -6.62 9.66
CA LEU A 39 -17.17 -5.47 10.11
C LEU A 39 -15.85 -5.32 9.33
N LEU A 40 -15.15 -6.44 9.06
CA LEU A 40 -13.94 -6.41 8.23
C LEU A 40 -14.23 -5.89 6.81
N ALA A 41 -15.31 -6.36 6.19
CA ALA A 41 -15.71 -5.94 4.85
C ALA A 41 -16.00 -4.43 4.77
N ILE A 42 -16.82 -3.91 5.69
CA ILE A 42 -17.13 -2.48 5.79
C ILE A 42 -15.86 -1.66 6.00
N PHE A 43 -14.99 -2.12 6.88
CA PHE A 43 -13.78 -1.40 7.23
C PHE A 43 -12.74 -1.37 6.09
N PHE A 44 -12.55 -2.50 5.40
CA PHE A 44 -11.72 -2.55 4.20
C PHE A 44 -12.30 -1.74 3.05
N SER A 45 -13.62 -1.78 2.86
CA SER A 45 -14.31 -0.96 1.87
C SER A 45 -14.03 0.53 2.09
N MET A 46 -14.32 1.06 3.28
CA MET A 46 -14.05 2.48 3.60
C MET A 46 -12.57 2.83 3.45
N SER A 47 -11.68 1.96 3.93
CA SER A 47 -10.23 2.18 3.84
C SER A 47 -9.77 2.30 2.40
N PHE A 48 -10.17 1.36 1.53
CA PHE A 48 -9.77 1.37 0.13
C PHE A 48 -10.41 2.50 -0.68
N LEU A 49 -11.62 2.95 -0.32
CA LEU A 49 -12.22 4.15 -0.89
C LEU A 49 -11.39 5.40 -0.57
N ILE A 50 -11.10 5.62 0.71
CA ILE A 50 -10.36 6.80 1.18
C ILE A 50 -8.92 6.79 0.62
N LEU A 51 -8.23 5.66 0.75
CA LEU A 51 -6.84 5.52 0.31
C LEU A 51 -6.72 5.53 -1.21
N GLY A 52 -7.66 4.92 -1.93
CA GLY A 52 -7.68 4.92 -3.38
C GLY A 52 -7.87 6.31 -3.95
N LEU A 53 -8.81 7.09 -3.38
CA LEU A 53 -9.01 8.47 -3.77
C LEU A 53 -7.78 9.33 -3.46
N SER A 54 -7.18 9.14 -2.28
CA SER A 54 -5.94 9.81 -1.86
C SER A 54 -4.79 9.55 -2.85
N ASP A 55 -4.58 8.29 -3.25
CA ASP A 55 -3.54 7.89 -4.20
C ASP A 55 -3.78 8.49 -5.61
N ILE A 56 -5.03 8.54 -6.08
CA ILE A 56 -5.37 9.17 -7.37
C ILE A 56 -5.09 10.67 -7.32
N VAL A 57 -5.57 11.34 -6.27
CA VAL A 57 -5.36 12.79 -6.09
C VAL A 57 -3.86 13.08 -6.02
N PHE A 58 -3.09 12.27 -5.30
CA PHE A 58 -1.63 12.36 -5.24
C PHE A 58 -0.99 12.18 -6.62
N ALA A 59 -1.39 11.15 -7.37
CA ALA A 59 -0.85 10.87 -8.69
C ALA A 59 -1.09 12.02 -9.67
N ILE A 60 -2.31 12.57 -9.71
CA ILE A 60 -2.66 13.68 -10.60
C ILE A 60 -1.88 14.94 -10.23
N GLN A 61 -1.84 15.31 -8.94
CA GLN A 61 -1.15 16.52 -8.48
C GLN A 61 0.35 16.48 -8.71
N ASN A 62 0.95 15.28 -8.71
CA ASN A 62 2.39 15.11 -8.87
C ASN A 62 2.76 14.51 -10.24
N SER A 63 1.82 14.44 -11.19
CA SER A 63 2.02 13.82 -12.52
C SER A 63 3.16 14.45 -13.32
N ASN A 64 3.38 15.76 -13.17
CA ASN A 64 4.45 16.49 -13.85
C ASN A 64 5.80 16.45 -13.12
N SER A 65 5.85 15.94 -11.88
CA SER A 65 7.02 16.07 -11.00
C SER A 65 7.50 14.75 -10.40
N LEU A 66 6.71 13.67 -10.49
CA LEU A 66 7.00 12.37 -9.90
C LEU A 66 7.13 11.32 -11.00
N ASN A 67 8.36 10.87 -11.27
CA ASN A 67 8.56 9.65 -12.06
C ASN A 67 7.93 8.47 -11.32
N GLY A 68 7.09 7.72 -12.03
CA GLY A 68 6.29 6.64 -11.43
C GLY A 68 4.90 7.06 -10.91
N TRP A 69 4.44 8.28 -11.18
CA TRP A 69 3.10 8.74 -10.77
C TRP A 69 1.98 7.84 -11.31
N GLY A 70 2.18 7.26 -12.51
CA GLY A 70 1.24 6.32 -13.11
C GLY A 70 1.02 5.08 -12.25
N TRP A 71 2.03 4.61 -11.50
CA TRP A 71 1.87 3.48 -10.59
C TRP A 71 0.98 3.82 -9.39
N TYR A 72 1.11 5.04 -8.84
CA TYR A 72 0.17 5.53 -7.82
C TYR A 72 -1.24 5.69 -8.37
N LEU A 73 -1.40 6.15 -9.61
CA LEU A 73 -2.71 6.24 -10.25
C LEU A 73 -3.35 4.85 -10.38
N VAL A 74 -2.61 3.87 -10.89
CA VAL A 74 -3.09 2.49 -11.02
C VAL A 74 -3.44 1.90 -9.65
N SER A 75 -2.59 2.08 -8.64
CA SER A 75 -2.86 1.65 -7.27
C SER A 75 -4.13 2.28 -6.70
N GLY A 76 -4.31 3.58 -6.93
CA GLY A 76 -5.47 4.32 -6.45
C GLY A 76 -6.77 3.91 -7.14
N ILE A 77 -6.74 3.70 -8.47
CA ILE A 77 -7.88 3.19 -9.23
C ILE A 77 -8.22 1.77 -8.78
N LEU A 78 -7.23 0.89 -8.64
CA LEU A 78 -7.42 -0.49 -8.16
C LEU A 78 -8.08 -0.49 -6.78
N SER A 79 -7.56 0.33 -5.86
CA SER A 79 -8.09 0.45 -4.50
C SER A 79 -9.52 1.00 -4.52
N LEU A 80 -9.82 2.04 -5.32
CA LEU A 80 -11.18 2.58 -5.44
C LEU A 80 -12.17 1.55 -5.97
N VAL A 81 -11.83 0.84 -7.04
CA VAL A 81 -12.69 -0.18 -7.64
C VAL A 81 -13.01 -1.26 -6.63
N ILE A 82 -12.01 -1.69 -5.86
CA ILE A 82 -12.16 -2.70 -4.81
C ILE A 82 -13.00 -2.15 -3.65
N GLY A 83 -12.75 -0.93 -3.20
CA GLY A 83 -13.55 -0.27 -2.18
C GLY A 83 -15.04 -0.20 -2.55
N ILE A 84 -15.33 0.22 -3.79
CA ILE A 84 -16.70 0.27 -4.35
C ILE A 84 -17.30 -1.13 -4.42
N HIS A 85 -16.55 -2.11 -4.92
CA HIS A 85 -17.02 -3.49 -5.04
C HIS A 85 -17.43 -4.05 -3.67
N LEU A 86 -16.60 -3.84 -2.65
CA LEU A 86 -16.88 -4.24 -1.26
C LEU A 86 -18.04 -3.46 -0.63
N SER A 87 -18.38 -2.27 -1.11
CA SER A 87 -19.55 -1.50 -0.62
C SER A 87 -20.87 -2.00 -1.17
N ILE A 88 -20.87 -2.60 -2.37
CA ILE A 88 -22.09 -3.01 -3.09
C ILE A 88 -22.43 -4.48 -2.81
N ASP A 89 -21.42 -5.33 -2.60
CA ASP A 89 -21.64 -6.75 -2.34
C ASP A 89 -21.79 -7.05 -0.84
N ASP A 90 -23.05 -6.97 -0.37
CA ASP A 90 -23.44 -7.34 1.00
C ASP A 90 -23.31 -8.85 1.29
N SER A 91 -23.06 -9.68 0.26
CA SER A 91 -23.04 -11.14 0.34
C SER A 91 -21.66 -11.75 0.10
N ILE A 92 -20.60 -10.94 0.16
CA ILE A 92 -19.25 -11.40 -0.13
C ILE A 92 -18.78 -12.46 0.87
N SER A 93 -18.30 -13.59 0.35
CA SER A 93 -17.71 -14.64 1.19
C SER A 93 -16.39 -14.17 1.83
N ILE A 94 -16.06 -14.74 3.01
CA ILE A 94 -14.81 -14.43 3.73
C ILE A 94 -13.58 -14.68 2.84
N SER A 95 -13.59 -15.78 2.08
CA SER A 95 -12.48 -16.12 1.19
C SER A 95 -12.34 -15.12 0.04
N ALA A 96 -13.44 -14.70 -0.58
CA ALA A 96 -13.43 -13.69 -1.63
C ALA A 96 -12.96 -12.33 -1.11
N LEU A 97 -13.45 -11.92 0.07
CA LEU A 97 -13.02 -10.69 0.74
C LEU A 97 -11.50 -10.68 0.92
N ILE A 98 -10.95 -11.74 1.53
CA ILE A 98 -9.52 -11.85 1.82
C ILE A 98 -8.71 -11.92 0.52
N TYR A 99 -9.18 -12.65 -0.50
CA TYR A 99 -8.51 -12.71 -1.80
C TYR A 99 -8.38 -11.32 -2.45
N ILE A 100 -9.47 -10.56 -2.53
CA ILE A 100 -9.49 -9.23 -3.18
C ILE A 100 -8.64 -8.23 -2.39
N VAL A 101 -8.76 -8.23 -1.05
CA VAL A 101 -7.96 -7.38 -0.16
C VAL A 101 -6.47 -7.70 -0.31
N SER A 102 -6.11 -8.99 -0.31
CA SER A 102 -4.71 -9.44 -0.42
C SER A 102 -4.12 -9.14 -1.79
N PHE A 103 -4.90 -9.27 -2.86
CA PHE A 103 -4.49 -8.86 -4.20
C PHE A 103 -4.13 -7.38 -4.26
N THR A 104 -4.95 -6.53 -3.62
CA THR A 104 -4.67 -5.09 -3.51
C THR A 104 -3.36 -4.84 -2.77
N LEU A 105 -3.18 -5.47 -1.60
CA LEU A 105 -1.96 -5.31 -0.80
C LEU A 105 -0.71 -5.82 -1.53
N MET A 106 -0.81 -6.93 -2.26
CA MET A 106 0.27 -7.47 -3.07
C MET A 106 0.72 -6.46 -4.13
N PHE A 107 -0.24 -5.87 -4.86
CA PHE A 107 0.05 -4.83 -5.84
C PHE A 107 0.78 -3.64 -5.21
N ARG A 108 0.35 -3.22 -4.01
CA ARG A 108 1.00 -2.14 -3.27
C ARG A 108 2.41 -2.49 -2.81
N SER A 109 2.65 -3.72 -2.35
CA SER A 109 3.99 -4.19 -1.98
C SER A 109 4.92 -4.27 -3.19
N PHE A 110 4.42 -4.63 -4.37
CA PHE A 110 5.21 -4.54 -5.61
C PHE A 110 5.51 -3.10 -6.01
N LEU A 111 4.56 -2.18 -5.82
CA LEU A 111 4.77 -0.75 -6.06
C LEU A 111 5.88 -0.19 -5.17
N THR A 112 5.89 -0.48 -3.87
CA THR A 112 6.98 -0.04 -2.97
C THR A 112 8.31 -0.71 -3.26
N LEU A 113 8.30 -1.97 -3.73
CA LEU A 113 9.49 -2.64 -4.21
C LEU A 113 10.08 -1.94 -5.45
N GLY A 114 9.24 -1.56 -6.41
CA GLY A 114 9.64 -0.79 -7.59
C GLY A 114 10.33 0.51 -7.21
N PHE A 115 9.74 1.27 -6.28
CA PHE A 115 10.38 2.48 -5.75
C PHE A 115 11.71 2.21 -5.06
N SER A 116 11.87 1.06 -4.40
CA SER A 116 13.15 0.69 -3.83
C SER A 116 14.24 0.48 -4.87
N ILE A 117 13.88 -0.06 -6.04
CA ILE A 117 14.81 -0.25 -7.16
C ILE A 117 15.15 1.11 -7.77
N ASP A 118 14.17 1.98 -7.98
CA ASP A 118 14.39 3.35 -8.47
C ASP A 118 15.36 4.11 -7.54
N LEU A 119 15.21 3.97 -6.21
CA LEU A 119 16.14 4.57 -5.25
C LEU A 119 17.57 4.02 -5.38
N SER A 120 17.71 2.73 -5.69
CA SER A 120 19.02 2.10 -5.91
C SER A 120 19.71 2.62 -7.16
N GLU A 121 18.97 2.87 -8.24
CA GLU A 121 19.50 3.42 -9.49
C GLU A 121 19.95 4.88 -9.36
N MET A 122 19.38 5.61 -8.40
CA MET A 122 19.71 7.02 -8.11
C MET A 122 20.92 7.18 -7.18
N ASP A 123 21.62 6.09 -6.83
CA ASP A 123 22.75 6.08 -5.90
C ASP A 123 22.39 6.66 -4.52
N ILE A 124 21.12 6.49 -4.11
CA ILE A 124 20.60 6.94 -2.82
C ILE A 124 20.82 5.84 -1.78
N ASN A 125 21.74 6.08 -0.85
CA ASN A 125 22.10 5.13 0.21
C ASN A 125 20.89 4.71 1.09
N ASN A 126 20.87 3.47 1.60
CA ASN A 126 19.78 2.83 2.37
C ASN A 126 18.44 2.64 1.63
N TRP A 127 18.49 2.11 0.42
CA TRP A 127 17.31 1.60 -0.31
C TRP A 127 16.96 0.17 0.13
N GLU A 128 17.93 -0.61 0.59
CA GLU A 128 17.83 -2.03 0.93
C GLU A 128 16.74 -2.34 1.99
N PRO A 129 16.57 -1.54 3.06
CA PRO A 129 15.50 -1.80 4.03
C PRO A 129 14.11 -1.69 3.41
N LEU A 130 13.92 -0.81 2.42
CA LEU A 130 12.65 -0.69 1.72
C LEU A 130 12.39 -1.92 0.84
N ALA A 131 13.41 -2.42 0.14
CA ALA A 131 13.30 -3.65 -0.64
C ALA A 131 12.95 -4.85 0.25
N PHE A 132 13.68 -5.03 1.36
CA PHE A 132 13.44 -6.13 2.30
C PHE A 132 12.02 -6.10 2.86
N LEU A 133 11.56 -4.92 3.29
CA LEU A 133 10.23 -4.77 3.87
C LEU A 133 9.12 -4.95 2.82
N SER A 134 9.36 -4.55 1.59
CA SER A 134 8.42 -4.76 0.47
C SER A 134 8.33 -6.25 0.11
N ILE A 135 9.45 -6.97 0.02
CA ILE A 135 9.48 -8.42 -0.18
C ILE A 135 8.76 -9.14 0.97
N ALA A 136 9.01 -8.72 2.21
CA ALA A 136 8.33 -9.24 3.38
C ALA A 136 6.80 -9.03 3.31
N GLY A 137 6.32 -7.96 2.67
CA GLY A 137 4.89 -7.72 2.41
C GLY A 137 4.31 -8.52 1.24
N VAL A 138 5.11 -8.82 0.21
CA VAL A 138 4.68 -9.66 -0.93
C VAL A 138 4.44 -11.11 -0.49
N ILE A 139 5.29 -11.67 0.36
CA ILE A 139 5.19 -13.07 0.79
C ILE A 139 3.82 -13.43 1.41
N PRO A 140 3.33 -12.75 2.46
CA PRO A 140 2.07 -13.09 3.10
C PRO A 140 0.87 -12.85 2.18
N THR A 141 0.91 -11.80 1.36
CA THR A 141 -0.15 -11.51 0.39
C THR A 141 -0.21 -12.56 -0.72
N PHE A 142 0.94 -13.03 -1.19
CA PHE A 142 1.03 -14.13 -2.15
C PHE A 142 0.49 -15.44 -1.55
N ILE A 143 0.82 -15.75 -0.29
CA ILE A 143 0.31 -16.94 0.40
C ILE A 143 -1.23 -16.90 0.52
N LEU A 144 -1.79 -15.75 0.88
CA LEU A 144 -3.24 -15.53 0.99
C LEU A 144 -3.96 -15.76 -0.35
N ILE A 145 -3.35 -15.30 -1.45
CA ILE A 145 -3.89 -15.44 -2.81
C ILE A 145 -3.76 -16.88 -3.30
N ALA A 146 -2.62 -17.53 -3.06
CA ALA A 146 -2.33 -18.87 -3.57
C ALA A 146 -3.16 -19.96 -2.88
N ASN A 147 -3.50 -19.78 -1.59
CA ASN A 147 -4.21 -20.78 -0.81
C ASN A 147 -5.34 -20.15 0.03
N PRO A 148 -6.45 -19.71 -0.59
CA PRO A 148 -7.59 -19.14 0.13
C PRO A 148 -8.37 -20.16 0.99
N LEU A 149 -8.00 -21.45 0.95
CA LEU A 149 -8.58 -22.54 1.75
C LEU A 149 -7.91 -22.73 3.11
N LEU A 150 -6.98 -21.86 3.50
CA LEU A 150 -6.39 -21.86 4.83
C LEU A 150 -7.47 -21.62 5.91
N SER A 151 -7.19 -22.07 7.14
CA SER A 151 -8.09 -21.82 8.28
C SER A 151 -8.40 -20.33 8.39
N GLY A 152 -9.67 -19.99 8.63
CA GLY A 152 -10.11 -18.60 8.68
C GLY A 152 -9.26 -17.73 9.61
N SER A 153 -8.94 -18.22 10.82
CA SER A 153 -8.13 -17.46 11.78
C SER A 153 -6.72 -17.18 11.27
N PHE A 154 -6.15 -18.10 10.50
CA PHE A 154 -4.85 -17.91 9.86
C PHE A 154 -4.93 -16.86 8.76
N LEU A 155 -6.00 -16.86 7.96
CA LEU A 155 -6.23 -15.86 6.90
C LEU A 155 -6.34 -14.44 7.47
N VAL A 156 -7.11 -14.25 8.55
CA VAL A 156 -7.28 -12.92 9.18
C VAL A 156 -5.96 -12.42 9.77
N ASN A 157 -5.24 -13.26 10.50
CA ASN A 157 -3.94 -12.89 11.09
C ASN A 157 -2.90 -12.56 10.02
N LEU A 158 -2.85 -13.33 8.94
CA LEU A 158 -1.91 -13.09 7.84
C LEU A 158 -2.27 -11.83 7.05
N THR A 159 -3.57 -11.51 6.93
CA THR A 159 -4.06 -10.25 6.36
C THR A 159 -3.60 -9.08 7.23
N ALA A 160 -3.75 -9.16 8.56
CA ALA A 160 -3.27 -8.14 9.49
C ALA A 160 -1.76 -7.88 9.35
N ILE A 161 -0.95 -8.94 9.29
CA ILE A 161 0.50 -8.85 9.06
C ILE A 161 0.79 -8.16 7.72
N SER A 162 0.06 -8.50 6.66
CA SER A 162 0.21 -7.90 5.33
C SER A 162 -0.07 -6.39 5.35
N PHE A 163 -1.13 -5.97 6.05
CA PHE A 163 -1.45 -4.55 6.26
C PHE A 163 -0.31 -3.82 6.98
N ILE A 164 0.23 -4.40 8.05
CA ILE A 164 1.33 -3.81 8.82
C ILE A 164 2.59 -3.67 7.96
N LEU A 165 3.00 -4.72 7.25
CA LEU A 165 4.22 -4.70 6.43
C LEU A 165 4.09 -3.70 5.27
N CYS A 166 2.93 -3.69 4.59
CA CYS A 166 2.63 -2.69 3.57
C CYS A 166 2.66 -1.26 4.16
N GLY A 167 2.06 -1.06 5.33
CA GLY A 167 2.05 0.21 6.04
C GLY A 167 3.45 0.72 6.38
N ILE A 168 4.27 -0.10 7.06
CA ILE A 168 5.63 0.27 7.45
C ILE A 168 6.50 0.53 6.22
N SER A 169 6.36 -0.26 5.14
CA SER A 169 7.12 -0.03 3.89
C SER A 169 6.79 1.32 3.26
N THR A 170 5.50 1.70 3.26
CA THR A 170 5.04 2.97 2.72
C THR A 170 5.48 4.15 3.60
N ILE A 171 5.48 3.99 4.93
CA ILE A 171 6.04 5.00 5.87
C ILE A 171 7.53 5.19 5.61
N TYR A 172 8.28 4.11 5.46
CA TYR A 172 9.72 4.18 5.19
C TYR A 172 9.99 4.93 3.88
N LEU A 173 9.26 4.59 2.80
CA LEU A 173 9.32 5.30 1.53
C LEU A 173 9.06 6.80 1.71
N ALA A 174 8.02 7.19 2.45
CA ALA A 174 7.69 8.59 2.70
C ALA A 174 8.84 9.35 3.40
N CYS A 175 9.45 8.74 4.41
CA CYS A 175 10.62 9.28 5.09
C CYS A 175 11.82 9.44 4.15
N ARG A 176 12.00 8.50 3.21
CA ARG A 176 13.07 8.59 2.19
C ARG A 176 12.82 9.73 1.21
N LEU A 177 11.60 9.85 0.72
CA LEU A 177 11.17 10.95 -0.15
C LEU A 177 11.42 12.31 0.54
N LYS A 178 11.06 12.45 1.83
CA LYS A 178 11.35 13.66 2.62
C LYS A 178 12.84 14.00 2.66
N LYS A 179 13.71 13.02 2.91
CA LYS A 179 15.17 13.23 2.96
C LYS A 179 15.73 13.70 1.61
N ILE A 180 15.25 13.12 0.51
CA ILE A 180 15.68 13.49 -0.85
C ILE A 180 15.28 14.93 -1.17
N LYS A 181 14.05 15.31 -0.82
CA LYS A 181 13.57 16.69 -0.99
C LYS A 181 14.50 17.68 -0.28
N ASN A 182 14.75 17.48 1.01
CA ASN A 182 15.55 18.40 1.81
C ASN A 182 16.98 18.57 1.24
N ARG A 183 17.61 17.49 0.79
CA ARG A 183 18.97 17.54 0.18
C ARG A 183 19.03 18.39 -1.09
N ASN A 184 17.93 18.47 -1.84
CA ASN A 184 17.87 19.26 -3.07
C ASN A 184 17.49 20.72 -2.84
N GLU A 185 16.93 21.06 -1.68
CA GLU A 185 16.69 22.45 -1.28
C GLU A 185 17.96 23.12 -0.70
N GLU A 186 18.95 22.32 -0.29
CA GLU A 186 20.23 22.78 0.26
C GLU A 186 21.35 22.98 -0.80
N ASN A 187 21.15 22.48 -2.02
CA ASN A 187 22.09 22.60 -3.17
C ASN A 187 21.62 23.64 -4.18
#